data_AF-A0A3C1SG24-F1
#
_entry.id   AF-A0A3C1SG24-F1
#
_cell.length_a   1.000
_cell.length_b   1.000
_cell.length_c   1.000
_cell.angle_alpha   90.00
_cell.angle_beta   90.00
_cell.angle_gamma   90.00
#
_symmetry.space_group_name_H-M   'P 1'
#
loop_
_entity.id
_entity.type
_entity.pdbx_description
1 polymer ?
#
loop_
_entity_poly.entity_id
_entity_poly.type
_entity_poly.pdbx_seq_one_letter_code
_entity_poly.pdbx_strand_id
1 'polypeptide(L)' 'MLTLQVSPKDVYQLVNQLDIEDKIKIFQTLKSEVVSERWDRFLKRIDARLKEYPVTEEEIEKETENAREDV' A
#
# COMPACT_ATOMS: atom_id res chain seq x y z
N MET A 1 15.89 -29.47 14.95
CA MET A 1 15.04 -28.80 13.95
C MET A 1 15.95 -28.32 12.83
N LEU A 2 15.72 -28.77 11.59
CA LEU A 2 16.43 -28.27 10.41
C LEU A 2 15.69 -27.02 9.91
N THR A 3 16.26 -25.85 10.13
CA THR A 3 15.76 -24.59 9.57
C THR A 3 16.24 -24.51 8.12
N LEU A 4 15.35 -24.77 7.17
CA LEU A 4 15.62 -24.53 5.74
C LEU A 4 15.81 -23.03 5.54
N GLN A 5 17.06 -22.58 5.47
CA GLN A 5 17.40 -21.23 5.07
C GLN A 5 17.33 -21.16 3.53
N VAL A 6 16.17 -20.76 3.03
CA VAL A 6 15.99 -20.51 1.60
C VAL A 6 16.57 -19.15 1.28
N SER A 7 17.56 -19.10 0.38
CA SER A 7 18.13 -17.83 -0.07
C SER A 7 17.27 -17.23 -1.20
N PRO A 8 17.34 -15.90 -1.43
CA PRO A 8 16.66 -15.27 -2.57
C PRO A 8 17.05 -15.88 -3.92
N LYS A 9 18.27 -16.41 -4.03
CA LYS A 9 18.77 -17.08 -5.24
C LYS A 9 18.03 -18.40 -5.49
N ASP A 10 17.74 -19.15 -4.43
CA ASP A 10 17.01 -20.43 -4.53
C ASP A 10 15.56 -20.18 -4.95
N VAL A 11 14.91 -19.15 -4.40
CA VAL A 11 13.57 -18.72 -4.82
C VAL A 11 13.57 -18.32 -6.30
N TYR A 12 14.55 -17.54 -6.74
CA TYR A 12 14.67 -17.12 -8.14
C TYR A 12 14.81 -18.32 -9.09
N GLN A 13 15.63 -19.31 -8.72
CA GLN A 13 15.79 -20.52 -9.52
C GLN A 13 14.50 -21.34 -9.60
N LEU A 14 13.79 -21.50 -8.48
CA LEU A 14 12.51 -22.20 -8.43
C LEU A 14 11.45 -21.50 -9.28
N VAL A 15 11.34 -20.18 -9.17
CA VAL A 15 10.41 -19.39 -10.00
C VAL A 15 10.74 -19.55 -11.48
N ASN A 16 12.02 -19.59 -11.87
CA ASN A 16 12.40 -19.77 -13.26
C ASN A 16 12.00 -21.12 -13.85
N GLN A 17 11.91 -22.17 -13.02
CA GLN A 17 11.49 -23.51 -13.44
C GLN A 17 9.98 -23.64 -13.65
N LEU A 18 9.19 -22.69 -13.14
CA LEU A 18 7.74 -22.67 -13.36
C LEU A 18 7.39 -22.37 -14.81
N ASP A 19 6.23 -22.88 -15.22
CA ASP A 19 5.63 -22.49 -16.48
C ASP A 19 5.20 -21.01 -16.45
N ILE A 20 4.81 -20.49 -17.62
CA ILE A 20 4.46 -19.08 -17.73
C ILE A 20 3.14 -18.75 -17.00
N GLU A 21 2.24 -19.72 -16.89
CA GLU A 21 0.92 -19.52 -16.31
C GLU A 21 1.02 -19.34 -14.80
N ASP A 22 1.85 -20.15 -14.13
CA ASP A 22 2.11 -20.05 -12.70
C ASP A 22 2.96 -18.82 -12.35
N LYS A 23 3.91 -18.43 -13.22
CA LYS A 23 4.62 -17.14 -13.08
C LYS A 23 3.67 -15.94 -13.10
N ILE A 24 2.67 -15.97 -13.98
CA ILE A 24 1.66 -14.89 -14.06
C ILE A 24 0.80 -14.85 -12.79
N LYS A 25 0.37 -16.01 -12.27
CA LYS A 25 -0.39 -16.06 -10.99
C LYS A 25 0.41 -15.46 -9.84
N ILE A 26 1.67 -15.87 -9.67
CA ILE A 26 2.56 -15.35 -8.63
C ILE A 26 2.71 -13.83 -8.77
N PHE A 27 2.93 -13.33 -9.99
CA PHE A 27 3.03 -11.89 -10.24
C PHE A 27 1.74 -11.14 -9.87
N GLN A 28 0.57 -11.67 -10.21
CA GLN A 28 -0.71 -11.07 -9.86
C GLN A 28 -0.93 -11.01 -8.34
N THR A 29 -0.61 -12.09 -7.63
CA THR A 29 -0.67 -12.14 -6.16
C THR A 29 0.28 -11.11 -5.54
N LEU A 30 1.55 -11.12 -5.93
CA LEU A 30 2.55 -10.15 -5.44
C LEU A 30 2.14 -8.70 -5.74
N LYS A 31 1.57 -8.46 -6.94
CA LYS A 31 1.07 -7.13 -7.30
C LYS A 31 -0.07 -6.70 -6.37
N SER A 32 -1.00 -7.59 -6.02
CA SER A 32 -2.10 -7.29 -5.11
C SER A 32 -1.60 -7.00 -3.69
N GLU A 33 -0.65 -7.79 -3.19
CA GLU A 33 -0.05 -7.62 -1.86
C GLU A 33 0.76 -6.32 -1.77
N VAL A 34 1.61 -6.04 -2.76
CA VAL A 34 2.40 -4.81 -2.82
C VAL A 34 1.52 -3.56 -2.94
N VAL A 35 0.42 -3.65 -3.71
CA VAL A 35 -0.56 -2.58 -3.79
C VAL A 35 -1.21 -2.35 -2.42
N SER A 36 -1.63 -3.43 -1.74
CA SER A 36 -2.21 -3.34 -0.39
C SER A 36 -1.22 -2.71 0.61
N GLU A 37 0.04 -3.15 0.62
CA GLU A 37 1.06 -2.60 1.52
C GLU A 37 1.40 -1.14 1.23
N ARG A 38 1.37 -0.73 -0.05
CA ARG A 38 1.57 0.67 -0.44
C ARG A 38 0.40 1.54 0.03
N TRP A 39 -0.84 1.05 -0.11
CA TRP A 39 -2.03 1.74 0.39
C TRP A 39 -2.01 1.88 1.90
N ASP A 40 -1.69 0.81 2.63
CA ASP A 40 -1.55 0.85 4.09
C ASP A 40 -0.50 1.88 4.54
N ARG A 41 0.67 1.90 3.89
CA ARG A 41 1.70 2.91 4.19
C ARG A 41 1.26 4.33 3.84
N PHE A 42 0.49 4.50 2.78
CA PHE A 42 -0.05 5.80 2.40
C PHE A 42 -1.09 6.29 3.41
N LEU A 43 -2.05 5.45 3.80
CA LEU A 43 -3.07 5.76 4.80
C LEU A 43 -2.45 6.07 6.16
N LYS A 44 -1.44 5.31 6.60
CA LYS A 44 -0.70 5.61 7.84
C LYS A 44 -0.04 7.00 7.81
N ARG A 45 0.45 7.45 6.65
CA ARG A 45 1.02 8.81 6.51
C ARG A 45 -0.06 9.90 6.57
N ILE A 46 -1.24 9.65 6.01
CA ILE A 46 -2.38 10.56 6.12
C ILE A 46 -2.81 10.68 7.58
N ASP A 47 -2.97 9.55 8.28
CA ASP A 47 -3.36 9.51 9.69
C ASP A 47 -2.34 10.21 10.60
N ALA A 48 -1.04 9.99 10.35
CA ALA A 48 0.02 10.70 11.06
C ALA A 48 -0.05 12.22 10.83
N ARG A 49 -0.28 12.66 9.59
CA ARG A 49 -0.40 14.08 9.26
C ARG A 49 -1.62 14.72 9.92
N LEU A 50 -2.76 14.03 9.95
CA LEU A 50 -3.97 14.50 10.64
C LEU A 50 -3.77 14.62 12.16
N LYS A 51 -2.91 13.76 12.75
CA LYS A 51 -2.54 13.88 14.18
C LYS A 51 -1.61 15.06 14.44
N GLU A 52 -0.65 15.31 13.55
CA GLU A 52 0.29 16.43 13.69
C GLU A 52 -0.33 17.79 13.38
N TYR A 53 -1.25 17.81 12.40
CA TYR A 53 -1.95 19.01 11.93
C TYR A 53 -3.45 18.70 11.85
N PRO A 54 -4.14 18.64 13.01
CA PRO A 54 -5.57 18.42 13.03
C PRO A 54 -6.27 19.63 12.41
N VAL A 55 -7.15 19.38 11.44
CA VAL A 55 -8.02 20.42 10.89
C VAL A 55 -9.02 20.80 11.98
N THR A 56 -9.12 22.08 12.30
CA THR A 56 -10.05 22.55 13.33
C THR A 56 -11.47 22.66 12.78
N GLU A 57 -12.47 22.64 13.67
CA GLU A 57 -13.87 22.87 13.26
C GLU A 57 -14.04 24.23 12.58
N GLU A 58 -13.34 25.28 13.05
CA GLU A 58 -13.35 26.60 12.44
C GLU A 58 -12.79 26.61 11.00
N GLU A 59 -11.72 25.85 10.74
CA GLU A 59 -11.18 25.71 9.38
C GLU A 59 -12.16 24.97 8.46
N ILE A 60 -12.86 23.95 8.97
CA ILE A 60 -13.89 23.23 8.22
C ILE A 60 -15.07 24.15 7.91
N GLU A 61 -15.53 24.94 8.88
CA GLU A 61 -16.67 25.84 8.74
C GLU A 61 -16.38 26.93 7.70
N LYS A 62 -15.17 27.53 7.78
CA LYS A 62 -14.69 28.54 6.82
C LYS A 62 -14.59 28.00 5.39
N GLU A 63 -14.00 26.83 5.18
CA GLU A 63 -13.91 26.24 3.84
C GLU A 63 -15.29 25.82 3.30
N THR A 64 -16.22 25.43 4.19
CA THR A 64 -17.60 25.09 3.81
C THR A 64 -18.41 26.32 3.39
N GLU A 65 -18.21 27.47 4.05
CA GLU A 65 -18.80 28.74 3.64
C GLU A 65 -18.26 29.20 2.27
N ASN A 66 -16.93 29.19 2.08
CA ASN A 66 -16.31 29.54 0.80
C ASN A 66 -16.88 28.69 -0.37
N ALA A 67 -17.00 27.38 -0.17
CA ALA A 67 -17.52 26.47 -1.19
C ALA A 67 -19.02 26.71 -1.53
N ARG A 68 -19.79 27.33 -0.63
CA ARG A 68 -21.19 27.70 -0.89
C ARG A 68 -21.31 29.02 -1.66
N GLU A 69 -20.36 29.92 -1.49
CA GLU A 69 -20.30 31.19 -2.22
C GLU A 69 -19.80 31.02 -3.67
N ASP A 70 -19.04 29.96 -3.94
CA ASP A 70 -18.51 29.61 -5.27
C ASP A 70 -19.55 28.93 -6.21
N VAL A 71 -20.79 28.68 -5.75
CA VAL A 71 -21.89 28.05 -6.51
C VAL A 71 -22.98 29.07 -6.85
#